data_AF-A0A0D7P3F0-F1
#
_entry.id   AF-A0A0D7P3F0-F1
#
_cell.length_a   1.000
_cell.length_b   1.000
_cell.length_c   1.000
_cell.angle_alpha   90.00
_cell.angle_beta   90.00
_cell.angle_gamma   90.00
#
_symmetry.space_group_name_H-M   'P 1'
#
loop_
_entity.id
_entity.type
_entity.pdbx_description
1 polymer ?
#
loop_
_entity_poly.entity_id
_entity_poly.type
_entity_poly.pdbx_seq_one_letter_code
_entity_poly.pdbx_strand_id
1 'polypeptide(L)' 'MSRGPAPNPQADADRLEVAADQAIAACGGDVRAALKAVIVANEYLEAEVSELMRAVSHAYVRGRFKTYTG' A
#
# COMPACT_ATOMS: atom_id res chain seq x y z
N MET A 1 -3.32 19.90 -9.82
CA MET A 1 -3.26 18.42 -9.71
C MET A 1 -2.02 17.95 -10.46
N SER A 2 -0.89 17.81 -9.76
CA SER A 2 0.34 17.28 -10.38
C SER A 2 0.11 15.81 -10.69
N ARG A 3 0.05 15.48 -11.99
CA ARG A 3 0.06 14.09 -12.46
C ARG A 3 1.34 13.47 -11.94
N GLY A 4 1.21 12.52 -11.00
CA GLY A 4 2.35 11.72 -10.55
C GLY A 4 3.06 11.08 -11.76
N PRO A 5 4.34 10.71 -11.62
CA PRO A 5 5.08 10.08 -12.70
C PRO A 5 4.26 8.92 -13.27
N ALA A 6 4.17 8.84 -14.60
CA ALA A 6 3.46 7.74 -15.25
C ALA A 6 4.09 6.40 -14.81
N PRO A 7 3.27 5.36 -14.56
CA PRO A 7 3.80 4.06 -14.19
C PRO A 7 4.77 3.57 -15.27
N ASN A 8 5.95 3.11 -14.85
CA ASN A 8 6.92 2.47 -15.71
C ASN A 8 6.91 0.97 -15.38
N PRO A 9 6.17 0.16 -16.17
CA PRO A 9 5.93 -1.25 -15.83
C PRO A 9 7.23 -2.04 -15.62
N GLN A 10 8.29 -1.70 -16.35
CA GLN A 10 9.57 -2.39 -16.24
C GLN A 10 10.28 -2.08 -14.92
N ALA A 11 10.35 -0.79 -14.55
CA ALA A 11 10.97 -0.39 -13.28
C ALA A 11 10.16 -0.87 -12.07
N ASP A 12 8.84 -0.97 -12.21
CA ASP A 12 7.97 -1.51 -11.17
C ASP A 12 8.16 -3.03 -11.01
N ALA A 13 8.33 -3.76 -12.11
CA ALA A 13 8.67 -5.18 -12.08
C ALA A 13 10.03 -5.43 -11.43
N ASP A 14 11.07 -4.68 -11.81
CA ASP A 14 12.41 -4.82 -11.24
C ASP A 14 12.41 -4.55 -9.72
N ARG A 15 11.64 -3.55 -9.27
CA ARG A 15 11.45 -3.26 -7.84
C ARG A 15 10.73 -4.40 -7.12
N LEU A 16 9.75 -5.02 -7.77
CA LEU A 16 8.99 -6.12 -7.19
C LEU A 16 9.85 -7.37 -7.01
N GLU A 17 10.70 -7.69 -7.99
CA GLU A 17 11.67 -8.80 -7.89
C GLU A 17 12.62 -8.60 -6.70
N VAL A 18 13.18 -7.39 -6.55
CA VAL A 18 14.05 -7.06 -5.40
C VAL A 18 13.32 -7.19 -4.07
N ALA A 19 12.05 -6.75 -4.00
CA ALA A 19 11.24 -6.88 -2.79
C ALA A 19 10.90 -8.33 -2.46
N ALA A 20 10.65 -9.16 -3.48
CA ALA A 20 10.40 -10.59 -3.32
C ALA A 20 11.62 -11.29 -2.75
N ASP A 21 12.81 -11.03 -3.28
CA ASP A 21 14.07 -11.57 -2.77
C ASP A 21 14.30 -11.19 -1.30
N GLN A 22 14.01 -9.94 -0.93
CA GLN A 22 14.11 -9.47 0.45
C GLN A 22 13.14 -10.18 1.38
N ALA A 23 11.89 -10.39 0.96
CA ALA A 23 10.89 -11.11 1.74
C ALA A 23 11.29 -12.58 1.95
N ILE A 24 11.79 -13.24 0.91
CA ILE A 24 12.30 -14.61 0.97
C ILE A 24 13.50 -14.69 1.93
N ALA A 25 14.45 -13.76 1.82
CA ALA A 25 15.61 -13.70 2.71
C ALA A 25 15.21 -13.49 4.18
N ALA A 26 14.23 -12.62 4.45
CA ALA A 26 13.69 -12.38 5.79
C ALA A 26 13.01 -13.62 6.39
N CYS A 27 12.49 -14.51 5.55
CA CYS A 27 11.93 -15.81 5.95
C CYS A 27 12.94 -16.95 5.90
N GLY A 28 14.24 -16.67 5.86
CA GLY A 28 15.29 -17.70 5.86
C GLY A 28 15.30 -18.58 4.61
N GLY A 29 14.79 -18.09 3.48
CA GLY A 29 14.68 -18.83 2.23
C GLY A 29 13.38 -19.62 2.06
N ASP A 30 12.50 -19.65 3.06
CA ASP A 30 11.19 -20.31 2.91
C ASP A 30 10.20 -19.41 2.14
N VAL A 31 10.06 -19.70 0.84
CA VAL A 31 9.14 -19.02 -0.07
C VAL A 31 7.68 -19.14 0.39
N ARG A 32 7.28 -20.26 0.99
CA ARG A 32 5.89 -20.45 1.48
C ARG A 32 5.65 -19.60 2.71
N ALA A 33 6.63 -19.46 3.60
CA ALA A 33 6.55 -18.55 4.74
C ALA A 33 6.51 -17.08 4.29
N ALA A 34 7.36 -16.70 3.33
CA ALA A 34 7.37 -15.35 2.75
C ALA A 34 6.03 -14.99 2.10
N LEU A 35 5.45 -15.91 1.31
CA LEU A 35 4.14 -15.69 0.67
C LEU A 35 3.03 -15.47 1.71
N LYS A 36 3.00 -16.29 2.78
CA LYS A 36 2.03 -16.12 3.87
C LYS A 36 2.21 -14.77 4.57
N ALA A 37 3.46 -14.36 4.85
CA ALA A 37 3.75 -13.09 5.48
C ALA A 37 3.28 -11.90 4.63
N VAL A 38 3.51 -11.96 3.31
CA VAL A 38 3.05 -10.92 2.36
C VAL A 38 1.52 -10.85 2.30
N ILE A 39 0.82 -11.99 2.28
CA ILE A 39 -0.65 -12.02 2.31
C ILE A 39 -1.19 -11.31 3.57
N VAL A 40 -0.68 -11.68 4.74
CA VAL A 40 -1.09 -11.08 6.02
C VAL A 40 -0.77 -9.57 6.06
N ALA A 41 0.40 -9.17 5.56
CA ALA A 41 0.77 -7.76 5.49
C ALA A 41 -0.17 -6.97 4.55
N ASN A 42 -0.57 -7.57 3.42
CA ASN A 42 -1.51 -6.95 2.49
C ASN A 42 -2.90 -6.80 3.12
N GLU A 43 -3.43 -7.84 3.77
CA GLU A 43 -4.71 -7.77 4.50
C GLU A 43 -4.71 -6.67 5.57
N TYR A 44 -3.59 -6.52 6.28
CA TYR A 44 -3.41 -5.43 7.26
C TYR A 44 -3.46 -4.05 6.59
N LEU A 45 -2.74 -3.85 5.47
CA LEU A 45 -2.73 -2.57 4.76
C LEU A 45 -4.12 -2.23 4.18
N GLU A 46 -4.84 -3.21 3.66
CA GLU A 46 -6.22 -3.04 3.19
C GLU A 46 -7.17 -2.60 4.32
N ALA A 47 -7.01 -3.18 5.52
CA ALA A 47 -7.76 -2.78 6.70
C ALA A 47 -7.44 -1.34 7.13
N GLU A 48 -6.16 -0.96 7.17
CA GLU A 48 -5.73 0.41 7.49
C GLU A 48 -6.26 1.44 6.48
N VAL A 49 -6.24 1.11 5.18
CA VAL A 49 -6.82 1.96 4.13
C VAL A 49 -8.33 2.13 4.31
N SER A 50 -9.04 1.05 4.61
CA SER A 50 -10.49 1.08 4.88
C SER A 50 -10.82 1.98 6.08
N GLU A 51 -10.07 1.84 7.17
CA GLU A 51 -10.21 2.66 8.37
C GLU A 51 -9.91 4.14 8.12
N LEU A 52 -8.84 4.43 7.37
CA LEU A 52 -8.52 5.80 6.95
C LEU A 52 -9.63 6.40 6.08
N MET A 53 -10.14 5.67 5.10
CA MET A 53 -11.26 6.12 4.26
C MET A 53 -12.51 6.41 5.09
N ARG A 54 -12.80 5.58 6.09
CA ARG A 54 -13.91 5.80 7.03
C ARG A 54 -13.70 7.06 7.86
N ALA A 55 -12.50 7.29 8.39
CA ALA A 55 -12.17 8.47 9.17
C ALA A 55 -12.27 9.77 8.33
N VAL A 56 -11.77 9.73 7.09
CA VAL A 56 -11.88 10.84 6.14
C VAL A 56 -13.34 11.12 5.81
N SER A 57 -14.13 10.09 5.46
CA SER A 57 -15.56 10.22 5.20
C SER A 57 -16.31 10.83 6.39
N HIS A 58 -16.05 10.37 7.62
CA HIS A 58 -16.64 10.97 8.82
C HIS A 58 -16.27 12.44 9.01
N ALA A 59 -15.04 12.83 8.71
CA ALA A 59 -14.60 14.22 8.81
C ALA A 59 -15.24 15.12 7.73
N TYR A 60 -15.45 14.60 6.52
CA TYR A 60 -16.21 15.28 5.46
C TYR A 60 -17.69 15.43 5.84
N VAL A 61 -18.35 14.35 6.29
CA VAL A 61 -19.77 14.36 6.70
C VAL A 61 -20.01 15.32 7.87
N ARG A 62 -19.03 15.49 8.78
CA ARG A 62 -19.11 16.44 9.90
C ARG A 62 -18.64 17.86 9.55
N GLY A 63 -18.44 18.17 8.27
CA GLY A 63 -18.06 19.52 7.82
C GLY A 63 -16.70 20.01 8.35
N ARG A 64 -15.83 19.09 8.78
CA ARG A 64 -14.55 19.40 9.43
C ARG A 64 -13.41 19.60 8.43
N PHE A 65 -13.58 19.14 7.19
CA PHE A 65 -12.75 19.56 6.07
C PHE A 65 -13.37 20.80 5.41
N LYS A 66 -12.77 21.97 5.63
CA LYS A 66 -12.97 23.09 4.71
C LYS A 66 -12.25 22.71 3.42
N THR A 67 -12.99 22.59 2.32
CA THR A 67 -12.40 22.46 1.00
C THR A 67 -11.44 23.62 0.81
N TYR A 68 -10.14 23.33 0.66
CA TYR A 68 -9.19 24.35 0.21
C TYR A 68 -9.53 24.65 -1.24
N THR A 69 -10.24 25.75 -1.45
CA THR A 69 -10.50 26.32 -2.77
C THR A 69 -9.26 27.14 -3.15
N GLY A 70 -8.27 26.47 -3.72
CA GLY A 70 -7.14 27.10 -4.40
C GLY A 70 -7.29 26.96 -5.91
#